data_AF-A0A3C2B299-F1
#
_entry.id   AF-A0A3C2B299-F1
#
_cell.length_a   1.000
_cell.length_b   1.000
_cell.length_c   1.000
_cell.angle_alpha   90.00
_cell.angle_beta   90.00
_cell.angle_gamma   90.00
#
_symmetry.space_group_name_H-M   'P 1'
#
loop_
_entity.id
_entity.type
_entity.pdbx_description
1 polymer ?
#
loop_
_entity_poly.entity_id
_entity_poly.type
_entity_poly.pdbx_seq_one_letter_code
_entity_poly.pdbx_strand_id
1 'polypeptide(L)'
;MSNVGLPLVAGAALFVGGWIEGVPRVEDDLAQRLNEWLLVEGFVGVTSSFDGQDGTLHCESPVEDYYLNYALTEGARTWGVRQLSADPSCHGDASVTTQPPATTISPSTTVAPSTTASPPTTVAPPTTVAPPTTVAPTEPVVAAVFERGTYLLRGTVADELQRNQLLLSAASVVRAENVFDELRVDSSSPVTADIADALAALVRATPPNLVSGESGFDGTGIYSSGVFRDDQSRRAFESVAESLGVEASLTERPAGAACDAPALAAQLNAEVAEQAVQFEPGRATISVDSAALLDRIAAIANQCAGGLTITVTGHTDSTGSDVDNQLLSERRAAAVVDALVERGLSPETLVALGKGEAELVVVDGIEDPAASRRVEFTVVVTDSEAP
;
A
#
# COMPACT_ATOMS: atom_id res chain seq x y z
N MET A 1 -0.66 74.57 25.11
CA MET A 1 0.15 75.62 24.45
C MET A 1 1.62 75.21 24.52
N SER A 2 2.27 75.20 23.35
CA SER A 2 3.72 75.32 23.12
C SER A 2 4.67 74.19 23.58
N ASN A 3 4.90 73.26 22.63
CA ASN A 3 6.15 72.96 21.91
C ASN A 3 7.53 73.44 22.41
N VAL A 4 8.56 72.80 21.84
CA VAL A 4 10.04 72.94 21.93
C VAL A 4 10.64 71.93 22.92
N GLY A 5 11.56 71.02 22.57
CA GLY A 5 12.47 70.88 21.43
C GLY A 5 13.78 70.30 21.98
N LEU A 6 14.31 69.26 21.33
CA LEU A 6 15.47 68.42 21.65
C LEU A 6 16.72 69.12 22.25
N PRO A 7 17.62 68.35 22.93
CA PRO A 7 18.79 67.89 22.18
C PRO A 7 19.21 66.42 22.41
N LEU A 8 19.79 65.88 21.34
CA LEU A 8 20.56 64.65 21.23
C LEU A 8 21.77 64.63 22.19
N VAL A 9 22.00 63.49 22.85
CA VAL A 9 23.35 63.02 23.21
C VAL A 9 23.45 61.53 22.90
N ALA A 10 24.49 61.19 22.15
CA ALA A 10 24.79 59.86 21.64
C ALA A 10 25.52 58.98 22.67
N GLY A 11 25.34 57.66 22.51
CA GLY A 11 26.46 56.72 22.56
C GLY A 11 26.76 56.04 23.89
N ALA A 12 26.13 54.89 24.13
CA ALA A 12 26.75 53.77 24.84
C ALA A 12 26.08 52.46 24.39
N ALA A 13 26.68 51.79 23.41
CA ALA A 13 26.34 50.42 23.04
C ALA A 13 26.86 49.48 24.14
N LEU A 14 25.96 49.00 24.99
CA LEU A 14 26.23 47.84 25.84
C LEU A 14 26.06 46.59 24.98
N PHE A 15 27.18 46.03 24.54
CA PHE A 15 27.26 44.69 23.98
C PHE A 15 26.87 43.70 25.08
N VAL A 16 25.65 43.16 25.01
CA VAL A 16 25.30 41.92 25.69
C VAL A 16 25.73 40.79 24.75
N GLY A 17 26.97 40.34 24.93
CA GLY A 17 27.46 39.09 24.35
C GLY A 17 26.81 37.90 25.03
N GLY A 18 25.57 37.61 24.65
CA GLY A 18 24.89 36.34 24.95
C GLY A 18 25.15 35.37 23.81
N TRP A 19 25.89 34.31 24.12
CA TRP A 19 26.14 33.17 23.24
C TRP A 19 24.80 32.51 22.88
N ILE A 20 24.41 32.58 21.62
CA ILE A 20 23.40 31.68 21.04
C ILE A 20 24.20 30.53 20.43
N GLU A 21 24.50 29.52 21.25
CA GLU A 21 24.95 28.24 20.72
C GLU A 21 23.76 27.55 20.04
N GLY A 22 23.92 27.31 18.73
CA GLY A 22 23.29 26.18 18.06
C GLY A 22 21.86 26.35 17.56
N VAL A 23 21.59 27.32 16.69
CA VAL A 23 20.59 27.03 15.63
C VAL A 23 21.33 26.17 14.60
N PRO A 24 20.89 24.92 14.31
CA PRO A 24 21.49 24.14 13.24
C PRO A 24 21.51 24.99 11.98
N ARG A 25 22.64 25.03 11.28
CA ARG A 25 22.70 25.73 10.00
C ARG A 25 21.67 25.06 9.08
N VAL A 26 20.97 25.85 8.28
CA VAL A 26 19.93 25.33 7.37
C VAL A 26 20.51 24.24 6.47
N GLU A 27 21.78 24.38 6.11
CA GLU A 27 22.59 23.44 5.37
C GLU A 27 22.73 22.06 6.07
N ASP A 28 22.93 22.05 7.39
CA ASP A 28 23.08 20.80 8.17
C ASP A 28 21.74 20.05 8.29
N ASP A 29 20.64 20.77 8.48
CA ASP A 29 19.28 20.21 8.53
C ASP A 29 18.86 19.64 7.17
N LEU A 30 19.15 20.36 6.08
CA LEU A 30 18.88 19.88 4.72
C LEU A 30 19.74 18.66 4.36
N ALA A 31 21.04 18.69 4.70
CA ALA A 31 21.93 17.57 4.50
C ALA A 31 21.46 16.34 5.28
N GLN A 32 21.07 16.51 6.54
CA GLN A 32 20.58 15.40 7.37
C GLN A 32 19.32 14.75 6.76
N ARG A 33 18.30 15.54 6.43
CA ARG A 33 17.04 15.02 5.88
C ARG A 33 17.23 14.35 4.52
N LEU A 34 18.05 14.96 3.66
CA LEU A 34 18.32 14.39 2.36
C LEU A 34 19.15 13.11 2.49
N ASN A 35 20.13 13.06 3.39
CA ASN A 35 20.91 11.84 3.64
C ASN A 35 20.05 10.73 4.25
N GLU A 36 19.13 11.05 5.16
CA GLU A 36 18.14 10.10 5.69
C GLU A 36 17.25 9.56 4.57
N TRP A 37 16.75 10.42 3.69
CA TRP A 37 15.95 10.00 2.53
C TRP A 37 16.76 9.13 1.56
N LEU A 38 17.99 9.53 1.22
CA LEU A 38 18.90 8.76 0.35
C LEU A 38 19.15 7.35 0.91
N LEU A 39 19.34 7.24 2.23
CA LEU A 39 19.52 5.95 2.91
C LEU A 39 18.26 5.09 2.88
N VAL A 40 17.07 5.69 3.04
CA VAL A 40 15.77 5.00 2.92
C VAL A 40 15.56 4.49 1.49
N GLU A 41 15.90 5.29 0.48
CA GLU A 41 15.79 4.94 -0.95
C GLU A 41 16.90 4.01 -1.46
N GLY A 42 17.87 3.65 -0.62
CA GLY A 42 18.93 2.69 -0.96
C GLY A 42 20.14 3.28 -1.70
N PHE A 43 20.34 4.60 -1.67
CA PHE A 43 21.55 5.25 -2.16
C PHE A 43 22.68 5.17 -1.11
N VAL A 44 23.27 3.98 -0.97
CA VAL A 44 24.39 3.73 -0.06
C VAL A 44 25.68 4.33 -0.61
N GLY A 45 26.49 4.95 0.24
CA GLY A 45 27.71 5.65 -0.17
C GLY A 45 27.47 6.97 -0.92
N VAL A 46 26.23 7.46 -0.95
CA VAL A 46 25.90 8.79 -1.47
C VAL A 46 25.61 9.71 -0.31
N THR A 47 26.31 10.85 -0.26
CA THR A 47 26.12 11.89 0.75
C THR A 47 25.81 13.21 0.09
N SER A 48 25.21 14.13 0.84
CA SER A 48 24.87 15.47 0.36
C SER A 48 25.56 16.55 1.17
N SER A 49 25.95 17.63 0.48
CA SER A 49 26.38 18.89 1.07
C SER A 49 25.56 20.04 0.50
N PHE A 50 25.42 21.14 1.25
CA PHE A 50 24.57 22.28 0.88
C PHE A 50 25.31 23.62 0.98
N ASP A 51 25.05 24.50 0.03
CA ASP A 51 25.33 25.94 0.12
C ASP A 51 23.99 26.70 0.09
N GLY A 52 23.50 27.09 1.27
CA GLY A 52 22.13 27.54 1.45
C GLY A 52 21.10 26.44 1.16
N GLN A 53 20.36 26.56 0.06
CA GLN A 53 19.31 25.61 -0.36
C GLN A 53 19.69 24.78 -1.60
N ASP A 54 20.89 25.00 -2.15
CA ASP A 54 21.39 24.22 -3.29
C ASP A 54 22.27 23.09 -2.78
N GLY A 55 21.91 21.86 -3.10
CA GLY A 55 22.61 20.66 -2.65
C GLY A 55 23.47 20.03 -3.74
N THR A 56 24.59 19.44 -3.33
CA THR A 56 25.46 18.61 -4.19
C THR A 56 25.56 17.20 -3.62
N LEU A 57 25.31 16.20 -4.47
CA LEU A 57 25.54 14.79 -4.15
C LEU A 57 27.00 14.42 -4.39
N HIS A 58 27.58 13.71 -3.43
CA HIS A 58 28.91 13.13 -3.45
C HIS A 58 28.79 11.60 -3.35
N CYS A 59 29.43 10.87 -4.26
CA CYS A 59 29.30 9.43 -4.34
C CYS A 59 30.65 8.74 -4.06
N GLU A 60 30.66 7.78 -3.14
CA GLU A 60 31.83 6.93 -2.87
C GLU A 60 32.16 5.99 -4.04
N SER A 61 31.19 5.72 -4.91
CA SER A 61 31.35 4.99 -6.17
C SER A 61 30.38 5.53 -7.22
N PRO A 62 30.72 5.43 -8.53
CA PRO A 62 29.85 5.93 -9.60
C PRO A 62 28.45 5.30 -9.54
N VAL A 63 27.44 6.14 -9.71
CA VAL A 63 26.03 5.71 -9.77
C VAL A 63 25.61 5.72 -11.23
N GLU A 64 24.91 4.69 -11.67
CA GLU A 64 24.35 4.65 -13.03
C GLU A 64 23.43 5.85 -13.29
N ASP A 65 23.58 6.49 -14.46
CA ASP A 65 22.92 7.77 -14.79
C ASP A 65 21.40 7.76 -14.60
N TYR A 66 20.75 6.60 -14.81
CA TYR A 66 19.32 6.43 -14.56
C TYR A 66 18.95 6.66 -13.09
N TYR A 67 19.68 6.03 -12.16
CA TYR A 67 19.45 6.17 -10.72
C TYR A 67 19.94 7.51 -10.19
N LEU A 68 21.01 8.05 -10.77
CA LEU A 68 21.48 9.39 -10.42
C LEU A 68 20.43 10.45 -10.79
N ASN A 69 19.81 10.33 -11.97
CA ASN A 69 18.73 11.25 -12.37
C ASN A 69 17.49 11.12 -11.46
N TYR A 70 17.17 9.91 -10.98
CA TYR A 70 16.13 9.71 -9.98
C TYR A 70 16.47 10.40 -8.66
N ALA A 71 17.69 10.21 -8.13
CA ALA A 71 18.15 10.86 -6.90
C ALA A 71 18.07 12.39 -6.99
N LEU A 72 18.48 12.94 -8.15
CA LEU A 72 18.43 14.37 -8.41
C LEU A 72 17.00 14.91 -8.50
N THR A 73 16.08 14.14 -9.08
CA THR A 73 14.69 14.57 -9.28
C THR A 73 13.87 14.46 -7.99
N GLU A 74 13.90 13.30 -7.34
CA GLU A 74 13.08 13.03 -6.15
C GLU A 74 13.73 13.60 -4.89
N GLY A 75 15.06 13.61 -4.79
CA GLY A 75 15.78 14.25 -3.69
C GLY A 75 15.57 15.77 -3.65
N ALA A 76 15.42 16.41 -4.82
CA ALA A 76 15.07 17.83 -4.92
C ALA A 76 13.65 18.15 -4.43
N ARG A 77 12.78 17.15 -4.19
CA ARG A 77 11.46 17.35 -3.57
C ARG A 77 11.52 17.43 -2.05
N THR A 78 12.68 17.16 -1.44
CA THR A 78 12.89 17.34 0.00
C THR A 78 12.59 18.78 0.37
N TRP A 79 11.72 18.98 1.37
CA TRP A 79 11.24 20.31 1.74
C TRP A 79 12.40 21.24 2.13
N GLY A 80 12.53 22.36 1.41
CA GLY A 80 13.58 23.36 1.62
C GLY A 80 14.78 23.23 0.67
N VAL A 81 14.89 22.14 -0.10
CA VAL A 81 15.86 22.01 -1.20
C VAL A 81 15.34 22.78 -2.42
N ARG A 82 16.19 23.62 -3.01
CA ARG A 82 15.87 24.39 -4.22
C ARG A 82 16.33 23.68 -5.48
N GLN A 83 17.55 23.17 -5.46
CA GLN A 83 18.16 22.46 -6.57
C GLN A 83 19.12 21.41 -6.03
N LEU A 84 19.24 20.30 -6.77
CA LEU A 84 20.22 19.26 -6.51
C LEU A 84 21.09 19.05 -7.76
N SER A 85 22.39 18.94 -7.56
CA SER A 85 23.35 18.55 -8.60
C SER A 85 24.21 17.39 -8.12
N ALA A 86 24.78 16.61 -9.04
CA ALA A 86 25.75 15.59 -8.73
C ALA A 86 27.15 16.09 -9.10
N ASP A 87 28.13 15.82 -8.24
CA ASP A 87 29.52 16.09 -8.59
C ASP A 87 30.08 14.98 -9.52
N PRO A 88 31.29 15.16 -10.09
CA PRO A 88 31.88 14.19 -11.00
C PRO A 88 32.12 12.80 -10.40
N SER A 89 32.16 12.64 -9.07
CA SER A 89 32.35 11.32 -8.43
C SER A 89 31.15 10.40 -8.66
N CYS A 90 29.98 10.98 -8.93
CA CYS A 90 28.75 10.23 -9.17
C CYS A 90 28.60 9.73 -10.61
N HIS A 91 29.40 10.23 -11.56
CA HIS A 91 29.30 9.84 -12.96
C HIS A 91 30.39 8.82 -13.32
N GLY A 92 29.99 7.72 -13.97
CA GLY A 92 30.94 6.74 -14.50
C GLY A 92 31.60 7.23 -15.79
N ASP A 93 32.92 7.12 -15.91
CA ASP A 93 33.61 7.32 -17.19
C ASP A 93 33.15 6.23 -18.18
N ALA A 94 32.27 6.61 -19.12
CA ALA A 94 31.89 5.79 -20.25
C ALA A 94 33.08 5.63 -21.22
N SER A 95 33.99 4.71 -20.91
CA SER A 95 35.16 4.37 -21.74
C SER A 95 35.26 2.86 -21.98
N VAL A 96 34.92 2.45 -23.21
CA VAL A 96 35.37 1.24 -23.94
C VAL A 96 34.80 -0.11 -23.44
N THR A 97 33.89 -0.75 -24.19
CA THR A 97 34.28 -1.47 -25.43
C THR A 97 33.19 -1.47 -26.50
N THR A 98 33.66 -1.28 -27.72
CA THR A 98 33.04 -1.05 -29.02
C THR A 98 32.46 -2.30 -29.72
N GLN A 99 31.20 -2.16 -30.15
CA GLN A 99 30.57 -2.43 -31.47
C GLN A 99 30.51 -3.85 -32.12
N PRO A 100 29.40 -4.22 -32.83
CA PRO A 100 29.00 -5.58 -33.31
C PRO A 100 29.26 -5.77 -34.83
N PRO A 101 28.54 -6.62 -35.64
CA PRO A 101 27.12 -6.40 -36.00
C PRO A 101 26.24 -7.64 -36.31
N ALA A 102 24.97 -7.30 -36.52
CA ALA A 102 23.78 -8.08 -36.84
C ALA A 102 23.81 -8.92 -38.13
N THR A 103 22.86 -9.86 -38.23
CA THR A 103 22.29 -10.24 -39.53
C THR A 103 20.77 -10.44 -39.43
N THR A 104 20.07 -9.49 -40.04
CA THR A 104 18.67 -9.54 -40.45
C THR A 104 18.47 -10.58 -41.54
N ILE A 105 17.48 -11.47 -41.44
CA ILE A 105 16.78 -11.98 -42.62
C ILE A 105 15.28 -12.24 -42.30
N SER A 106 14.42 -11.66 -43.13
CA SER A 106 13.02 -12.01 -43.39
C SER A 106 12.81 -11.78 -44.90
N PRO A 107 11.71 -12.21 -45.54
CA PRO A 107 10.74 -13.26 -45.24
C PRO A 107 10.52 -14.21 -46.46
N SER A 108 9.60 -15.18 -46.38
CA SER A 108 8.68 -15.51 -47.50
C SER A 108 7.70 -16.67 -47.22
N THR A 109 6.41 -16.30 -47.19
CA THR A 109 5.29 -16.80 -48.02
C THR A 109 4.74 -18.24 -47.86
N THR A 110 3.52 -18.29 -47.33
CA THR A 110 2.30 -18.97 -47.84
C THR A 110 2.34 -20.46 -48.17
N VAL A 111 1.43 -21.24 -47.56
CA VAL A 111 0.32 -21.99 -48.22
C VAL A 111 -0.68 -22.46 -47.14
N ALA A 112 -1.95 -22.08 -47.29
CA ALA A 112 -3.11 -22.81 -46.76
C ALA A 112 -3.54 -23.86 -47.79
N PRO A 113 -4.16 -24.98 -47.40
CA PRO A 113 -5.62 -24.96 -47.44
C PRO A 113 -6.33 -25.72 -46.31
N SER A 114 -7.57 -25.27 -46.15
CA SER A 114 -8.75 -25.78 -45.43
C SER A 114 -9.07 -27.27 -45.53
N THR A 115 -9.63 -27.83 -44.45
CA THR A 115 -10.81 -28.71 -44.50
C THR A 115 -11.66 -28.64 -43.23
N THR A 116 -12.96 -28.68 -43.50
CA THR A 116 -14.19 -28.67 -42.68
C THR A 116 -14.41 -29.93 -41.82
N ALA A 117 -14.95 -29.78 -40.59
CA ALA A 117 -16.11 -30.55 -40.06
C ALA A 117 -16.46 -30.20 -38.59
N SER A 118 -17.74 -29.86 -38.36
CA SER A 118 -18.45 -29.63 -37.07
C SER A 118 -18.82 -30.95 -36.34
N PRO A 119 -19.67 -30.96 -35.27
CA PRO A 119 -19.73 -30.24 -33.98
C PRO A 119 -19.74 -31.23 -32.75
N PRO A 120 -19.88 -30.79 -31.48
CA PRO A 120 -19.65 -31.65 -30.32
C PRO A 120 -20.90 -32.46 -29.90
N THR A 121 -20.66 -33.59 -29.23
CA THR A 121 -21.70 -34.43 -28.62
C THR A 121 -22.09 -33.87 -27.25
N THR A 122 -23.35 -33.49 -27.12
CA THR A 122 -24.05 -33.07 -25.90
C THR A 122 -24.04 -34.16 -24.83
N VAL A 123 -23.56 -33.84 -23.63
CA VAL A 123 -23.86 -34.59 -22.39
C VAL A 123 -24.74 -33.69 -21.52
N ALA A 124 -25.94 -34.18 -21.21
CA ALA A 124 -26.90 -33.49 -20.36
C ALA A 124 -26.45 -33.50 -18.89
N PRO A 125 -26.50 -32.37 -18.16
CA PRO A 125 -26.38 -32.37 -16.71
C PRO A 125 -27.68 -32.88 -16.05
N PRO A 126 -27.59 -33.50 -14.86
CA PRO A 126 -28.75 -34.02 -14.13
C PRO A 126 -29.65 -32.91 -13.58
N THR A 127 -30.94 -33.20 -13.52
CA THR A 127 -32.00 -32.42 -12.89
C THR A 127 -31.65 -32.11 -11.43
N THR A 128 -31.30 -30.86 -11.14
CA THR A 128 -31.11 -30.38 -9.77
C THR A 128 -32.45 -29.91 -9.22
N VAL A 129 -32.79 -30.46 -8.06
CA VAL A 129 -33.97 -30.12 -7.25
C VAL A 129 -33.95 -28.63 -6.92
N ALA A 130 -35.08 -27.94 -7.14
CA ALA A 130 -35.21 -26.52 -6.83
C ALA A 130 -34.98 -26.27 -5.33
N PRO A 131 -34.09 -25.34 -4.93
CA PRO A 131 -33.96 -24.92 -3.55
C PRO A 131 -35.23 -24.20 -3.08
N PRO A 132 -35.53 -24.20 -1.77
CA PRO A 132 -36.70 -23.52 -1.23
C PRO A 132 -36.65 -22.03 -1.59
N THR A 133 -37.78 -21.49 -2.03
CA THR A 133 -37.97 -20.09 -2.41
C THR A 133 -37.62 -19.19 -1.24
N THR A 134 -36.39 -18.70 -1.23
CA THR A 134 -35.97 -17.59 -0.37
C THR A 134 -36.66 -16.34 -0.93
N VAL A 135 -37.36 -15.61 -0.07
CA VAL A 135 -37.98 -14.32 -0.43
C VAL A 135 -36.88 -13.45 -1.06
N ALA A 136 -37.06 -13.05 -2.32
CA ALA A 136 -36.10 -12.20 -3.02
C ALA A 136 -35.95 -10.88 -2.25
N PRO A 137 -34.72 -10.41 -1.96
CA PRO A 137 -34.54 -9.09 -1.35
C PRO A 137 -35.10 -8.05 -2.31
N THR A 138 -35.90 -7.13 -1.77
CA THR A 138 -36.37 -5.95 -2.51
C THR A 138 -35.14 -5.19 -3.01
N GLU A 139 -35.03 -4.99 -4.32
CA GLU A 139 -33.88 -4.27 -4.88
C GLU A 139 -33.84 -2.83 -4.31
N PRO A 140 -32.69 -2.38 -3.80
CA PRO A 140 -32.60 -1.04 -3.24
C PRO A 140 -32.68 0.03 -4.33
N VAL A 141 -33.22 1.19 -3.97
CA VAL A 141 -33.21 2.38 -4.83
C VAL A 141 -31.79 2.85 -5.07
N VAL A 142 -30.97 2.87 -4.02
CA VAL A 142 -29.53 3.18 -4.08
C VAL A 142 -28.81 2.36 -3.02
N ALA A 143 -27.64 1.82 -3.36
CA ALA A 143 -26.83 1.04 -2.44
C ALA A 143 -25.34 1.25 -2.69
N ALA A 144 -24.58 1.26 -1.60
CA ALA A 144 -23.13 1.14 -1.59
C ALA A 144 -22.78 -0.25 -1.02
N VAL A 145 -22.22 -1.10 -1.87
CA VAL A 145 -21.81 -2.46 -1.52
C VAL A 145 -20.30 -2.48 -1.35
N PHE A 146 -19.83 -2.87 -0.17
CA PHE A 146 -18.43 -3.10 0.14
C PHE A 146 -18.14 -4.60 0.12
N GLU A 147 -17.20 -5.03 -0.72
CA GLU A 147 -16.75 -6.41 -0.76
C GLU A 147 -15.28 -6.47 -1.19
N ARG A 148 -14.47 -7.24 -0.43
CA ARG A 148 -13.05 -7.49 -0.74
C ARG A 148 -12.24 -6.21 -1.03
N GLY A 149 -12.46 -5.15 -0.25
CA GLY A 149 -11.71 -3.89 -0.39
C GLY A 149 -12.14 -3.00 -1.55
N THR A 150 -13.28 -3.31 -2.18
CA THR A 150 -13.86 -2.50 -3.25
C THR A 150 -15.25 -2.00 -2.88
N TYR A 151 -15.61 -0.85 -3.41
CA TYR A 151 -16.98 -0.33 -3.35
C TYR A 151 -17.64 -0.42 -4.72
N LEU A 152 -18.84 -0.99 -4.75
CA LEU A 152 -19.76 -0.89 -5.87
C LEU A 152 -20.92 0.03 -5.48
N LEU A 153 -21.02 1.18 -6.12
CA LEU A 153 -22.12 2.11 -5.95
C LEU A 153 -23.15 1.86 -7.05
N ARG A 154 -24.36 1.43 -6.69
CA ARG A 154 -25.42 1.05 -7.65
C ARG A 154 -26.76 1.68 -7.31
N GLY A 155 -27.61 1.81 -8.32
CA GLY A 155 -28.98 2.34 -8.18
C GLY A 155 -29.12 3.75 -8.74
N THR A 156 -30.03 4.54 -8.17
CA THR A 156 -30.47 5.81 -8.74
C THR A 156 -30.47 6.94 -7.72
N VAL A 157 -29.83 8.06 -8.04
CA VAL A 157 -29.78 9.29 -7.23
C VAL A 157 -30.48 10.44 -7.96
N ALA A 158 -30.86 11.50 -7.25
CA ALA A 158 -31.64 12.61 -7.78
C ALA A 158 -30.83 13.54 -8.69
N ASP A 159 -29.55 13.76 -8.38
CA ASP A 159 -28.69 14.70 -9.11
C ASP A 159 -27.20 14.30 -9.06
N GLU A 160 -26.38 15.03 -9.82
CA GLU A 160 -24.92 14.82 -9.86
C GLU A 160 -24.21 15.20 -8.55
N LEU A 161 -24.81 16.03 -7.70
CA LEU A 161 -24.22 16.39 -6.41
C LEU A 161 -24.25 15.18 -5.48
N GLN A 162 -25.38 14.50 -5.40
CA GLN A 162 -25.54 13.26 -4.64
C GLN A 162 -24.63 12.15 -5.16
N ARG A 163 -24.54 11.98 -6.49
CA ARG A 163 -23.63 11.00 -7.11
C ARG A 163 -22.17 11.24 -6.70
N ASN A 164 -21.67 12.47 -6.89
CA ASN A 164 -20.30 12.82 -6.56
C ASN A 164 -20.01 12.69 -5.06
N GLN A 165 -20.98 13.00 -4.21
CA GLN A 165 -20.85 12.83 -2.77
C GLN A 165 -20.63 11.37 -2.36
N LEU A 166 -21.40 10.43 -2.93
CA LEU A 166 -21.23 9.01 -2.65
C LEU A 166 -19.88 8.50 -3.18
N LEU A 167 -19.48 8.92 -4.39
CA LEU A 167 -18.18 8.57 -4.97
C LEU A 167 -17.01 9.03 -4.10
N LEU A 168 -17.03 10.29 -3.65
CA LEU A 168 -15.98 10.84 -2.79
C LEU A 168 -15.97 10.18 -1.40
N SER A 169 -17.14 9.82 -0.88
CA SER A 169 -17.24 9.12 0.40
C SER A 169 -16.64 7.71 0.30
N ALA A 170 -16.92 6.98 -0.77
CA ALA A 170 -16.31 5.67 -1.02
C ALA A 170 -14.79 5.79 -1.21
N ALA A 171 -14.33 6.76 -1.99
CA ALA A 171 -12.90 7.02 -2.25
C ALA A 171 -12.12 7.52 -1.02
N SER A 172 -12.82 7.89 0.07
CA SER A 172 -12.18 8.20 1.35
C SER A 172 -11.89 6.95 2.20
N VAL A 173 -12.54 5.83 1.88
CA VAL A 173 -12.42 4.56 2.60
C VAL A 173 -11.54 3.57 1.82
N VAL A 174 -11.68 3.54 0.50
CA VAL A 174 -10.84 2.74 -0.40
C VAL A 174 -10.11 3.64 -1.40
N ARG A 175 -9.02 3.15 -2.00
CA ARG A 175 -8.35 3.85 -3.10
C ARG A 175 -9.35 4.14 -4.21
N ALA A 176 -9.22 5.30 -4.87
CA ALA A 176 -10.16 5.73 -5.91
C ALA A 176 -10.34 4.72 -7.05
N GLU A 177 -9.29 3.96 -7.38
CA GLU A 177 -9.32 2.87 -8.37
C GLU A 177 -10.19 1.65 -7.96
N ASN A 178 -10.49 1.52 -6.67
CA ASN A 178 -11.32 0.44 -6.11
C ASN A 178 -12.79 0.87 -5.91
N VAL A 179 -13.21 2.00 -6.49
CA VAL A 179 -14.59 2.48 -6.49
C VAL A 179 -15.20 2.27 -7.87
N PHE A 180 -16.19 1.40 -7.95
CA PHE A 180 -16.96 1.09 -9.16
C PHE A 180 -18.29 1.86 -9.13
N ASP A 181 -18.51 2.68 -10.16
CA ASP A 181 -19.69 3.54 -10.28
C ASP A 181 -20.71 2.96 -11.28
N GLU A 182 -21.83 2.50 -10.76
CA GLU A 182 -23.02 2.08 -11.51
C GLU A 182 -24.25 2.94 -11.15
N LEU A 183 -24.04 4.12 -10.56
CA LEU A 183 -25.13 5.04 -10.21
C LEU A 183 -25.72 5.68 -11.47
N ARG A 184 -27.04 5.83 -11.46
CA ARG A 184 -27.80 6.58 -12.47
C ARG A 184 -28.38 7.85 -11.84
N VAL A 185 -28.38 8.93 -12.60
CA VAL A 185 -28.99 10.19 -12.18
C VAL A 185 -30.38 10.30 -12.78
N ASP A 186 -31.40 10.38 -11.92
CA ASP A 186 -32.80 10.59 -12.28
C ASP A 186 -33.44 11.53 -11.26
N SER A 187 -33.85 12.72 -11.71
CA SER A 187 -34.49 13.73 -10.86
C SER A 187 -35.79 13.29 -10.18
N SER A 188 -36.38 12.16 -10.61
CA SER A 188 -37.55 11.55 -9.97
C SER A 188 -37.20 10.56 -8.86
N SER A 189 -35.91 10.31 -8.61
CA SER A 189 -35.45 9.44 -7.54
C SER A 189 -35.96 9.92 -6.18
N PRO A 190 -36.44 9.00 -5.30
CA PRO A 190 -36.88 9.36 -3.95
C PRO A 190 -35.72 9.69 -3.00
N VAL A 191 -34.46 9.61 -3.45
CA VAL A 191 -33.28 9.92 -2.65
C VAL A 191 -33.19 11.43 -2.41
N THR A 192 -33.54 11.84 -1.18
CA THR A 192 -33.39 13.24 -0.73
C THR A 192 -31.93 13.55 -0.36
N ALA A 193 -31.61 14.84 -0.19
CA ALA A 193 -30.28 15.25 0.29
C ALA A 193 -29.94 14.61 1.64
N ASP A 194 -30.89 14.57 2.58
CA ASP A 194 -30.69 13.93 3.89
C ASP A 194 -30.37 12.43 3.77
N ILE A 195 -31.02 11.73 2.83
CA ILE A 195 -30.75 10.31 2.56
C ILE A 195 -29.34 10.15 1.98
N ALA A 196 -28.96 10.97 1.01
CA ALA A 196 -27.62 10.95 0.42
C ALA A 196 -26.54 11.27 1.48
N ASP A 197 -26.79 12.24 2.37
CA ASP A 197 -25.91 12.62 3.47
C ASP A 197 -25.72 11.47 4.47
N ALA A 198 -26.81 10.82 4.89
CA ALA A 198 -26.77 9.69 5.79
C ALA A 198 -26.06 8.48 5.16
N LEU A 199 -26.33 8.16 3.89
CA LEU A 199 -25.61 7.10 3.17
C LEU A 199 -24.13 7.41 3.05
N ALA A 200 -23.77 8.64 2.70
CA ALA A 200 -22.39 9.08 2.62
C ALA A 200 -21.68 8.98 3.99
N ALA A 201 -22.38 9.29 5.08
CA ALA A 201 -21.87 9.15 6.44
C ALA A 201 -21.65 7.68 6.83
N LEU A 202 -22.58 6.78 6.49
CA LEU A 202 -22.41 5.33 6.70
C LEU A 202 -21.23 4.78 5.89
N VAL A 203 -21.09 5.19 4.62
CA VAL A 203 -19.95 4.79 3.80
C VAL A 203 -18.65 5.22 4.48
N ARG A 204 -18.50 6.49 4.87
CA ARG A 204 -17.29 6.97 5.57
C ARG A 204 -17.04 6.31 6.93
N ALA A 205 -18.08 5.87 7.62
CA ALA A 205 -17.98 5.17 8.88
C ALA A 205 -17.61 3.69 8.73
N THR A 206 -17.57 3.18 7.49
CA THR A 206 -17.17 1.80 7.23
C THR A 206 -15.73 1.62 7.70
N PRO A 207 -15.48 0.71 8.66
CA PRO A 207 -14.15 0.52 9.18
C PRO A 207 -13.26 -0.15 8.11
N PRO A 208 -11.94 0.10 8.14
CA PRO A 208 -11.00 -0.46 7.17
C PRO A 208 -10.96 -1.99 7.18
N ASN A 209 -11.50 -2.61 8.23
CA ASN A 209 -11.54 -4.06 8.43
C ASN A 209 -12.95 -4.67 8.30
N LEU A 210 -13.90 -3.96 7.66
CA LEU A 210 -15.16 -4.58 7.25
C LEU A 210 -14.86 -5.75 6.31
N VAL A 211 -15.55 -6.87 6.50
CA VAL A 211 -15.35 -8.07 5.65
C VAL A 211 -16.15 -7.92 4.36
N SER A 212 -17.42 -7.57 4.54
CA SER A 212 -18.39 -7.29 3.49
C SER A 212 -19.55 -6.55 4.13
N GLY A 213 -20.19 -5.65 3.40
CA GLY A 213 -21.40 -5.01 3.88
C GLY A 213 -22.08 -4.19 2.81
N GLU A 214 -23.32 -3.80 3.08
CA GLU A 214 -24.13 -3.01 2.19
C GLU A 214 -24.85 -1.96 3.01
N SER A 215 -24.78 -0.70 2.58
CA SER A 215 -25.61 0.39 3.10
C SER A 215 -26.41 0.99 1.96
N GLY A 216 -27.71 1.12 2.14
CA GLY A 216 -28.59 1.52 1.05
C GLY A 216 -29.92 2.12 1.52
N PHE A 217 -30.71 2.54 0.55
CA PHE A 217 -32.07 3.02 0.74
C PHE A 217 -33.02 2.19 -0.10
N ASP A 218 -34.02 1.58 0.52
CA ASP A 218 -34.96 0.65 -0.11
C ASP A 218 -36.27 1.32 -0.57
N GLY A 219 -36.38 2.65 -0.45
CA GLY A 219 -37.59 3.41 -0.71
C GLY A 219 -38.43 3.70 0.55
N THR A 220 -38.19 2.97 1.64
CA THR A 220 -38.88 3.15 2.93
C THR A 220 -37.94 3.70 3.99
N GLY A 221 -36.71 3.20 4.05
CA GLY A 221 -35.73 3.59 5.03
C GLY A 221 -34.31 3.31 4.58
N ILE A 222 -33.36 3.89 5.29
CA ILE A 222 -31.95 3.55 5.14
C ILE A 222 -31.71 2.29 5.94
N TYR A 223 -30.95 1.37 5.37
CA TYR A 223 -30.51 0.16 6.04
C TYR A 223 -28.99 0.04 5.94
N SER A 224 -28.42 -0.69 6.88
CA SER A 224 -27.06 -1.18 6.77
C SER A 224 -27.00 -2.64 7.20
N SER A 225 -26.20 -3.44 6.51
CA SER A 225 -25.96 -4.84 6.85
C SER A 225 -24.52 -5.20 6.56
N GLY A 226 -23.97 -6.17 7.29
CA GLY A 226 -22.60 -6.59 7.02
C GLY A 226 -22.02 -7.54 8.04
N VAL A 227 -20.78 -7.95 7.73
CA VAL A 227 -19.95 -8.82 8.53
C VAL A 227 -18.72 -8.05 8.98
N PHE A 228 -18.51 -7.95 10.29
CA PHE A 228 -17.39 -7.23 10.89
C PHE A 228 -16.33 -8.20 11.40
N ARG A 229 -15.05 -7.81 11.35
CA ARG A 229 -13.95 -8.64 11.81
C ARG A 229 -13.94 -8.82 13.34
N ASP A 230 -14.27 -7.76 14.07
CA ASP A 230 -14.22 -7.69 15.53
C ASP A 230 -15.35 -6.81 16.10
N ASP A 231 -15.59 -6.98 17.40
CA ASP A 231 -16.67 -6.33 18.13
C ASP A 231 -16.47 -4.81 18.32
N GLN A 232 -15.22 -4.32 18.34
CA GLN A 232 -14.93 -2.89 18.49
C GLN A 232 -15.32 -2.13 17.23
N SER A 233 -14.90 -2.61 16.05
CA SER A 233 -15.29 -2.06 14.75
C SER A 233 -16.80 -2.11 14.53
N ARG A 234 -17.46 -3.21 14.95
CA ARG A 234 -18.92 -3.32 14.91
C ARG A 234 -19.59 -2.22 15.72
N ARG A 235 -19.21 -2.03 16.99
CA ARG A 235 -19.79 -1.00 17.87
C ARG A 235 -19.52 0.42 17.37
N ALA A 236 -18.34 0.68 16.81
CA ALA A 236 -18.01 1.98 16.24
C ALA A 236 -18.97 2.33 15.08
N PHE A 237 -19.20 1.39 14.19
CA PHE A 237 -20.16 1.56 13.10
C PHE A 237 -21.60 1.71 13.59
N GLU A 238 -22.03 0.88 14.55
CA GLU A 238 -23.36 0.97 15.16
C GLU A 238 -23.64 2.34 15.77
N SER A 239 -22.66 2.94 16.44
CA SER A 239 -22.83 4.28 17.03
C SER A 239 -23.13 5.36 15.97
N VAL A 240 -22.54 5.23 14.78
CA VAL A 240 -22.84 6.15 13.67
C VAL A 240 -24.23 5.85 13.10
N ALA A 241 -24.57 4.59 12.86
CA ALA A 241 -25.87 4.19 12.36
C ALA A 241 -27.01 4.65 13.30
N GLU A 242 -26.85 4.47 14.61
CA GLU A 242 -27.79 4.94 15.64
C GLU A 242 -27.95 6.47 15.62
N SER A 243 -26.85 7.21 15.48
CA SER A 243 -26.90 8.68 15.39
C SER A 243 -27.67 9.19 14.17
N LEU A 244 -27.74 8.37 13.12
CA LEU A 244 -28.47 8.63 11.88
C LEU A 244 -29.89 8.04 11.88
N GLY A 245 -30.28 7.31 12.93
CA GLY A 245 -31.58 6.62 13.01
C GLY A 245 -31.71 5.44 12.04
N VAL A 246 -30.59 4.81 11.67
CA VAL A 246 -30.51 3.70 10.71
C VAL A 246 -30.49 2.37 11.45
N GLU A 247 -31.36 1.44 11.06
CA GLU A 247 -31.29 0.06 11.55
C GLU A 247 -30.12 -0.68 10.87
N ALA A 248 -29.16 -1.10 11.68
CA ALA A 248 -27.99 -1.84 11.22
C ALA A 248 -28.12 -3.32 11.61
N SER A 249 -28.28 -4.20 10.62
CA SER A 249 -28.26 -5.66 10.78
C SER A 249 -26.83 -6.17 10.64
N LEU A 250 -26.02 -5.98 11.68
CA LEU A 250 -24.61 -6.34 11.66
C LEU A 250 -24.38 -7.66 12.35
N THR A 251 -23.53 -8.49 11.75
CA THR A 251 -23.05 -9.72 12.37
C THR A 251 -21.54 -9.62 12.56
N GLU A 252 -21.04 -10.04 13.71
CA GLU A 252 -19.63 -10.37 13.81
C GLU A 252 -19.37 -11.54 12.86
N ARG A 253 -18.24 -11.54 12.17
CA ARG A 253 -17.75 -12.74 11.51
C ARG A 253 -17.73 -13.82 12.58
N PRO A 254 -18.47 -14.94 12.43
CA PRO A 254 -18.32 -16.03 13.35
C PRO A 254 -16.84 -16.33 13.41
N ALA A 255 -16.23 -16.30 14.60
CA ALA A 255 -14.81 -16.57 14.79
C ALA A 255 -14.46 -17.73 13.86
N GLY A 256 -13.61 -17.46 12.85
CA GLY A 256 -13.26 -18.47 11.88
C GLY A 256 -12.86 -19.71 12.67
N ALA A 257 -13.28 -20.90 12.25
CA ALA A 257 -12.85 -22.14 12.89
C ALA A 257 -11.37 -21.98 13.24
N ALA A 258 -11.01 -22.15 14.52
CA ALA A 258 -9.70 -21.77 15.07
C ALA A 258 -8.62 -22.04 14.03
N CYS A 259 -8.02 -20.97 13.50
CA CYS A 259 -7.15 -21.14 12.35
C CYS A 259 -5.98 -22.02 12.74
N ASP A 260 -5.77 -23.08 11.97
CA ASP A 260 -4.58 -23.90 12.04
C ASP A 260 -3.41 -23.02 11.58
N ALA A 261 -2.72 -22.41 12.54
CA ALA A 261 -1.59 -21.51 12.28
C ALA A 261 -0.52 -22.18 11.39
N PRO A 262 -0.12 -23.44 11.63
CA PRO A 262 0.71 -24.19 10.68
C PRO A 262 0.15 -24.26 9.26
N ALA A 263 -1.16 -24.54 9.10
CA ALA A 263 -1.77 -24.60 7.78
C ALA A 263 -1.79 -23.23 7.07
N LEU A 264 -2.04 -22.15 7.81
CA LEU A 264 -1.98 -20.79 7.26
C LEU A 264 -0.54 -20.45 6.83
N ALA A 265 0.46 -20.70 7.68
CA ALA A 265 1.86 -20.48 7.34
C ALA A 265 2.25 -21.26 6.07
N ALA A 266 1.82 -22.52 5.96
CA ALA A 266 2.09 -23.35 4.78
C ALA A 266 1.46 -22.75 3.50
N GLN A 267 0.24 -22.21 3.57
CA GLN A 267 -0.40 -21.57 2.41
C GLN A 267 0.31 -20.28 2.00
N LEU A 268 0.66 -19.42 2.95
CA LEU A 268 1.39 -18.18 2.67
C LEU A 268 2.77 -18.48 2.04
N ASN A 269 3.48 -19.47 2.58
CA ASN A 269 4.78 -19.88 2.05
C ASN A 269 4.68 -20.55 0.68
N ALA A 270 3.57 -21.23 0.37
CA ALA A 270 3.35 -21.78 -0.97
C ALA A 270 3.23 -20.67 -2.03
N GLU A 271 2.54 -19.57 -1.72
CA GLU A 271 2.42 -18.42 -2.64
C GLU A 271 3.79 -17.79 -2.94
N VAL A 272 4.61 -17.54 -1.91
CA VAL A 272 5.95 -16.95 -2.12
C VAL A 272 6.98 -17.92 -2.68
N ALA A 273 6.74 -19.23 -2.57
CA ALA A 273 7.55 -20.24 -3.24
C ALA A 273 7.22 -20.34 -4.74
N GLU A 274 5.96 -20.14 -5.12
CA GLU A 274 5.56 -20.10 -6.54
C GLU A 274 6.00 -18.80 -7.21
N GLN A 275 5.84 -17.67 -6.52
CA GLN A 275 6.25 -16.36 -7.00
C GLN A 275 6.91 -15.59 -5.86
N ALA A 276 8.23 -15.41 -5.92
CA ALA A 276 8.95 -14.62 -4.92
C ALA A 276 8.50 -13.15 -4.96
N VAL A 277 8.48 -12.52 -3.77
CA VAL A 277 8.35 -11.06 -3.68
C VAL A 277 9.57 -10.43 -4.33
N GLN A 278 9.35 -9.59 -5.34
CA GLN A 278 10.40 -8.92 -6.08
C GLN A 278 10.68 -7.54 -5.52
N PHE A 279 11.95 -7.19 -5.48
CA PHE A 279 12.43 -5.87 -5.05
C PHE A 279 13.30 -5.27 -6.13
N GLU A 280 13.34 -3.94 -6.19
CA GLU A 280 14.30 -3.24 -7.03
C GLU A 280 15.73 -3.62 -6.64
N PRO A 281 16.68 -3.72 -7.61
CA PRO A 281 18.04 -4.17 -7.34
C PRO A 281 18.72 -3.36 -6.22
N GLY A 282 19.23 -4.06 -5.20
CA GLY A 282 19.91 -3.43 -4.05
C GLY A 282 18.99 -2.66 -3.10
N ARG A 283 17.67 -2.66 -3.32
CA ARG A 283 16.70 -1.87 -2.54
C ARG A 283 15.69 -2.74 -1.81
N ALA A 284 14.93 -2.09 -0.92
CA ALA A 284 13.77 -2.65 -0.24
C ALA A 284 12.43 -2.23 -0.90
N THR A 285 12.48 -1.39 -1.93
CA THR A 285 11.31 -1.03 -2.74
C THR A 285 10.75 -2.26 -3.43
N ILE A 286 9.49 -2.59 -3.15
CA ILE A 286 8.79 -3.72 -3.78
C ILE A 286 8.45 -3.36 -5.23
N SER A 287 8.78 -4.25 -6.16
CA SER A 287 8.40 -4.08 -7.56
C SER A 287 6.88 -4.18 -7.74
N VAL A 288 6.34 -3.36 -8.64
CA VAL A 288 4.91 -3.35 -9.02
C VAL A 288 4.40 -4.72 -9.47
N ASP A 289 5.28 -5.58 -9.99
CA ASP A 289 4.94 -6.95 -10.43
C ASP A 289 4.55 -7.87 -9.26
N SER A 290 4.92 -7.49 -8.02
CA SER A 290 4.54 -8.21 -6.80
C SER A 290 3.15 -7.83 -6.26
N ALA A 291 2.48 -6.82 -6.84
CA ALA A 291 1.21 -6.32 -6.32
C ALA A 291 0.13 -7.42 -6.22
N ALA A 292 -0.05 -8.19 -7.29
CA ALA A 292 -1.03 -9.29 -7.32
C ALA A 292 -0.71 -10.43 -6.35
N LEU A 293 0.58 -10.70 -6.10
CA LEU A 293 1.01 -11.67 -5.10
C LEU A 293 0.65 -11.18 -3.69
N LEU A 294 0.96 -9.92 -3.39
CA LEU A 294 0.64 -9.31 -2.10
C LEU A 294 -0.87 -9.25 -1.84
N ASP A 295 -1.69 -9.04 -2.88
CA ASP A 295 -3.15 -9.12 -2.78
C ASP A 295 -3.62 -10.53 -2.40
N ARG A 296 -3.03 -11.58 -2.99
CA ARG A 296 -3.33 -12.98 -2.64
C ARG A 296 -2.91 -13.31 -1.21
N ILE A 297 -1.68 -12.95 -0.81
CA ILE A 297 -1.17 -13.13 0.55
C ILE A 297 -2.11 -12.46 1.56
N ALA A 298 -2.51 -11.20 1.27
CA ALA A 298 -3.43 -10.47 2.13
C ALA A 298 -4.80 -11.14 2.21
N ALA A 299 -5.33 -11.63 1.08
CA ALA A 299 -6.60 -12.34 1.04
C ALA A 299 -6.56 -13.64 1.86
N ILE A 300 -5.48 -14.43 1.74
CA ILE A 300 -5.28 -15.68 2.50
C ILE A 300 -5.16 -15.39 3.99
N ALA A 301 -4.31 -14.43 4.38
CA ALA A 301 -4.14 -14.03 5.77
C ALA A 301 -5.45 -13.52 6.40
N ASN A 302 -6.31 -12.85 5.62
CA ASN A 302 -7.61 -12.37 6.05
C ASN A 302 -8.71 -13.45 6.18
N GLN A 303 -8.47 -14.68 5.71
CA GLN A 303 -9.37 -15.81 5.96
C GLN A 303 -9.41 -16.18 7.44
N CYS A 304 -8.34 -15.87 8.18
CA CYS A 304 -8.23 -16.09 9.61
C CYS A 304 -8.60 -14.85 10.42
N ALA A 305 -9.50 -15.02 11.39
CA ALA A 305 -9.95 -13.94 12.27
C ALA A 305 -9.40 -14.13 13.69
N GLY A 306 -8.55 -13.19 14.11
CA GLY A 306 -8.11 -13.00 15.50
C GLY A 306 -7.07 -14.00 16.03
N GLY A 307 -6.33 -13.58 17.06
CA GLY A 307 -5.49 -14.47 17.88
C GLY A 307 -4.23 -15.02 17.21
N LEU A 308 -3.75 -14.45 16.10
CA LEU A 308 -2.55 -14.90 15.40
C LEU A 308 -1.53 -13.78 15.24
N THR A 309 -0.25 -14.12 15.32
CA THR A 309 0.88 -13.26 14.92
C THR A 309 1.54 -13.86 13.69
N ILE A 310 1.63 -13.06 12.62
CA ILE A 310 2.29 -13.39 11.37
C ILE A 310 3.64 -12.66 11.34
N THR A 311 4.72 -13.43 11.37
CA THR A 311 6.09 -12.91 11.19
C THR A 311 6.51 -13.04 9.74
N VAL A 312 6.84 -11.92 9.11
CA VAL A 312 7.43 -11.82 7.79
C VAL A 312 8.95 -11.77 7.96
N THR A 313 9.63 -12.80 7.46
CA THR A 313 11.09 -12.92 7.56
C THR A 313 11.74 -12.67 6.20
N GLY A 314 12.66 -11.70 6.14
CA GLY A 314 13.48 -11.43 4.96
C GLY A 314 14.84 -12.11 5.04
N HIS A 315 15.33 -12.61 3.91
CA HIS A 315 16.65 -13.23 3.76
C HIS A 315 17.42 -12.63 2.58
N THR A 316 18.74 -12.71 2.65
CA THR A 316 19.66 -12.34 1.56
C THR A 316 20.54 -13.54 1.17
N ASP A 317 21.23 -13.40 0.05
CA ASP A 317 22.36 -14.25 -0.32
C ASP A 317 23.64 -13.81 0.40
N SER A 318 24.74 -14.56 0.21
CA SER A 318 26.05 -14.27 0.80
C SER A 318 26.82 -13.12 0.14
N THR A 319 26.22 -12.44 -0.84
CA THR A 319 26.88 -11.34 -1.55
C THR A 319 26.79 -10.07 -0.71
N GLY A 320 27.94 -9.51 -0.32
CA GLY A 320 28.01 -8.24 0.42
C GLY A 320 28.66 -8.42 1.79
N SER A 321 28.39 -7.49 2.70
CA SER A 321 28.76 -7.63 4.10
C SER A 321 27.58 -8.13 4.92
N ASP A 322 27.83 -8.92 5.97
CA ASP A 322 26.81 -9.45 6.87
C ASP A 322 25.92 -8.32 7.43
N VAL A 323 26.51 -7.16 7.73
CA VAL A 323 25.80 -5.99 8.27
C VAL A 323 24.84 -5.40 7.23
N ASP A 324 25.30 -5.24 5.98
CA ASP A 324 24.46 -4.73 4.90
C ASP A 324 23.32 -5.70 4.59
N ASN A 325 23.64 -6.99 4.58
CA ASN A 325 22.68 -8.07 4.37
C ASN A 325 21.61 -8.11 5.46
N GLN A 326 22.02 -7.96 6.73
CA GLN A 326 21.09 -7.85 7.85
C GLN A 326 20.15 -6.65 7.66
N LEU A 327 20.69 -5.45 7.45
CA LEU A 327 19.88 -4.23 7.28
C LEU A 327 18.95 -4.29 6.06
N LEU A 328 19.43 -4.86 4.94
CA LEU A 328 18.62 -5.01 3.73
C LEU A 328 17.45 -5.98 3.96
N SER A 329 17.71 -7.09 4.65
CA SER A 329 16.68 -8.09 4.96
C SER A 329 15.58 -7.53 5.87
N GLU A 330 15.96 -6.74 6.90
CA GLU A 330 15.02 -6.08 7.82
C GLU A 330 14.14 -5.07 7.08
N ARG A 331 14.75 -4.24 6.22
CA ARG A 331 14.01 -3.25 5.42
C ARG A 331 13.04 -3.92 4.44
N ARG A 332 13.44 -5.00 3.79
CA ARG A 332 12.57 -5.77 2.89
C ARG A 332 11.40 -6.39 3.63
N ALA A 333 11.64 -6.97 4.81
CA ALA A 333 10.57 -7.50 5.65
C ALA A 333 9.59 -6.41 6.09
N ALA A 334 10.10 -5.23 6.50
CA ALA A 334 9.27 -4.08 6.84
C ALA A 334 8.42 -3.58 5.66
N ALA A 335 9.02 -3.44 4.47
CA ALA A 335 8.29 -3.04 3.28
C ALA A 335 7.15 -4.01 2.92
N VAL A 336 7.35 -5.32 3.11
CA VAL A 336 6.29 -6.31 2.90
C VAL A 336 5.19 -6.17 3.95
N VAL A 337 5.54 -5.95 5.22
CA VAL A 337 4.56 -5.68 6.28
C VAL A 337 3.73 -4.45 5.95
N ASP A 338 4.36 -3.32 5.58
CA ASP A 338 3.66 -2.09 5.22
C ASP A 338 2.71 -2.32 4.04
N ALA A 339 3.18 -3.02 3.01
CA ALA A 339 2.36 -3.36 1.85
C ALA A 339 1.16 -4.26 2.19
N LEU A 340 1.27 -5.12 3.20
CA LEU A 340 0.15 -5.95 3.69
C LEU A 340 -0.81 -5.16 4.59
N VAL A 341 -0.31 -4.23 5.39
CA VAL A 341 -1.15 -3.29 6.17
C VAL A 341 -2.00 -2.43 5.25
N GLU A 342 -1.42 -1.90 4.17
CA GLU A 342 -2.14 -1.18 3.13
C GLU A 342 -3.23 -2.00 2.41
N ARG A 343 -3.19 -3.33 2.55
CA ARG A 343 -4.17 -4.29 2.03
C ARG A 343 -5.15 -4.78 3.10
N GLY A 344 -5.17 -4.12 4.26
CA GLY A 344 -6.15 -4.33 5.31
C GLY A 344 -5.76 -5.37 6.36
N LEU A 345 -4.50 -5.81 6.42
CA LEU A 345 -4.03 -6.58 7.57
C LEU A 345 -3.80 -5.65 8.76
N SER A 346 -4.11 -6.12 9.96
CA SER A 346 -3.87 -5.32 11.16
C SER A 346 -2.36 -5.27 11.47
N PRO A 347 -1.77 -4.09 11.68
CA PRO A 347 -0.36 -3.95 12.01
C PRO A 347 -0.01 -4.69 13.31
N GLU A 348 -0.94 -4.81 14.25
CA GLU A 348 -0.74 -5.54 15.52
C GLU A 348 -0.60 -7.06 15.36
N THR A 349 -0.97 -7.59 14.18
CA THR A 349 -0.84 -9.02 13.84
C THR A 349 0.40 -9.32 13.01
N LEU A 350 1.19 -8.29 12.63
CA LEU A 350 2.32 -8.41 11.73
C LEU A 350 3.63 -8.06 12.45
N VAL A 351 4.66 -8.85 12.19
CA VAL A 351 6.03 -8.60 12.68
C VAL A 351 6.99 -8.72 11.52
N ALA A 352 7.87 -7.73 11.34
CA ALA A 352 8.97 -7.81 10.39
C ALA A 352 10.24 -8.33 11.09
N LEU A 353 10.91 -9.30 10.46
CA LEU A 353 12.19 -9.83 10.92
C LEU A 353 13.16 -9.93 9.75
N GLY A 354 14.37 -9.39 9.88
CA GLY A 354 15.46 -9.66 8.94
C GLY A 354 16.42 -10.69 9.51
N LYS A 355 16.88 -11.62 8.68
CA LYS A 355 17.92 -12.59 9.05
C LYS A 355 19.21 -12.47 8.26
N GLY A 356 19.30 -11.50 7.35
CA GLY A 356 20.42 -11.34 6.44
C GLY A 356 20.77 -12.65 5.75
N GLU A 357 22.05 -12.98 5.77
CA GLU A 357 22.61 -14.22 5.22
C GLU A 357 22.74 -15.36 6.25
N ALA A 358 22.14 -15.22 7.45
CA ALA A 358 22.30 -16.24 8.51
C ALA A 358 21.67 -17.60 8.14
N GLU A 359 20.72 -17.62 7.19
CA GLU A 359 19.97 -18.82 6.78
C GLU A 359 19.99 -19.00 5.24
N LEU A 360 21.20 -19.15 4.70
CA LEU A 360 21.45 -19.46 3.29
C LEU A 360 20.85 -20.81 2.90
N VAL A 361 20.33 -20.88 1.67
CA VAL A 361 19.91 -22.13 1.05
C VAL A 361 21.10 -22.74 0.34
N VAL A 362 21.59 -23.88 0.85
CA VAL A 362 22.78 -24.56 0.34
C VAL A 362 22.41 -25.94 -0.20
N VAL A 363 22.76 -26.20 -1.45
CA VAL A 363 22.57 -27.50 -2.14
C VAL A 363 23.95 -28.05 -2.49
N ASP A 364 24.24 -29.28 -2.04
CA ASP A 364 25.54 -29.94 -2.25
C ASP A 364 26.77 -29.11 -1.80
N GLY A 365 26.59 -28.29 -0.76
CA GLY A 365 27.64 -27.43 -0.20
C GLY A 365 27.85 -26.11 -0.96
N ILE A 366 27.01 -25.80 -1.94
CA ILE A 366 27.04 -24.54 -2.70
C ILE A 366 25.73 -23.79 -2.46
N GLU A 367 25.82 -22.48 -2.23
CA GLU A 367 24.64 -21.62 -2.08
C GLU A 367 23.83 -21.55 -3.38
N ASP A 368 22.50 -21.53 -3.24
CA ASP A 368 21.58 -21.01 -4.25
C ASP A 368 21.18 -19.57 -3.89
N PRO A 369 21.75 -18.55 -4.57
CA PRO A 369 21.45 -17.15 -4.27
C PRO A 369 20.00 -16.76 -4.53
N ALA A 370 19.35 -17.38 -5.51
CA ALA A 370 17.96 -17.07 -5.84
C ALA A 370 17.02 -17.60 -4.75
N ALA A 371 17.27 -18.82 -4.26
CA ALA A 371 16.53 -19.38 -3.14
C ALA A 371 16.85 -18.72 -1.79
N SER A 372 18.05 -18.17 -1.63
CA SER A 372 18.46 -17.44 -0.41
C SER A 372 17.80 -16.05 -0.31
N ARG A 373 17.61 -15.36 -1.45
CA ARG A 373 16.88 -14.08 -1.52
C ARG A 373 15.37 -14.28 -1.49
N ARG A 374 14.83 -14.65 -0.33
CA ARG A 374 13.40 -14.98 -0.15
C ARG A 374 12.75 -14.22 1.00
N VAL A 375 11.42 -14.26 0.99
CA VAL A 375 10.56 -13.89 2.11
C VAL A 375 9.86 -15.14 2.62
N GLU A 376 9.77 -15.30 3.94
CA GLU A 376 9.11 -16.42 4.60
C GLU A 376 8.10 -15.94 5.63
N PHE A 377 6.99 -16.67 5.78
CA PHE A 377 5.94 -16.40 6.74
C PHE A 377 5.93 -17.44 7.84
N THR A 378 6.00 -17.01 9.09
CA THR A 378 5.69 -17.83 10.27
C THR A 378 4.40 -17.34 10.90
N VAL A 379 3.54 -18.25 11.30
CA VAL A 379 2.28 -17.92 11.98
C VAL A 379 2.24 -18.64 13.32
N VAL A 380 1.99 -17.89 14.39
CA VAL A 380 1.81 -18.45 15.74
C VAL A 380 0.49 -17.98 16.33
N VAL A 381 -0.12 -18.83 17.16
CA VAL A 381 -1.27 -18.43 17.96
C VAL A 381 -0.77 -17.54 19.09
N THR A 382 -1.33 -16.35 19.18
CA THR A 382 -1.14 -15.44 20.30
C THR A 382 -2.19 -15.77 21.33
N ASP A 383 -1.82 -16.58 22.32
CA ASP A 383 -2.65 -16.74 23.51
C ASP A 383 -2.75 -15.36 24.17
N SER A 384 -3.94 -14.77 24.18
CA SER A 384 -4.22 -13.58 24.98
C SER A 384 -4.31 -13.99 26.45
N GLU A 385 -3.19 -14.41 27.03
CA GLU A 385 -3.03 -14.49 28.47
C GLU A 385 -1.72 -13.80 28.82
N ALA A 386 -1.79 -12.48 29.01
CA ALA A 386 -0.80 -11.75 29.76
C ALA A 386 -1.51 -11.15 31.01
N PRO A 387 -0.85 -11.22 32.18
CA PRO A 387 -1.45 -11.08 33.52
C PRO A 387 -1.93 -9.67 33.91
#